data_AF-A0A412I4P7-F1
#
_entry.id   AF-A0A412I4P7-F1
#
_cell.length_a   1.000
_cell.length_b   1.000
_cell.length_c   1.000
_cell.angle_alpha   90.00
_cell.angle_beta   90.00
_cell.angle_gamma   90.00
#
_symmetry.space_group_name_H-M   'P 1'
#
loop_
_entity.id
_entity.type
_entity.pdbx_description
1 polymer ?
#
loop_
_entity_poly.entity_id
_entity_poly.type
_entity_poly.pdbx_seq_one_letter_code
_entity_poly.pdbx_strand_id
1 'polypeptide(L)'
;METKEYIENRINTKIREYEGLSRKYHNAHIGIQIACFCCLFGCIVLNVLYLILPIVWFVLGSVVLVVASLFLLFFDVLNEFSNKASSYKYKASMLSYEKNLYLGKSNNFEAFSYRCEHFM
;
A
#
# COMPACT_ATOMS: atom_id res chain seq x y z
N MET A 1 1.99 36.45 2.33
CA MET A 1 1.36 35.33 1.59
C MET A 1 -0.02 35.15 2.15
N GLU A 2 -1.07 35.26 1.33
CA GLU A 2 -2.43 35.01 1.81
C GLU A 2 -2.60 33.55 2.19
N THR A 3 -3.30 33.27 3.30
CA THR A 3 -3.55 31.91 3.79
C THR A 3 -4.17 31.01 2.73
N LYS A 4 -5.00 31.59 1.83
CA LYS A 4 -5.60 30.90 0.68
C LYS A 4 -4.55 30.46 -0.34
N GLU A 5 -3.63 31.33 -0.70
CA GLU A 5 -2.56 31.04 -1.66
C GLU A 5 -1.60 29.96 -1.14
N TYR A 6 -1.33 29.96 0.16
CA TYR A 6 -0.55 28.90 0.82
C TYR A 6 -1.25 27.53 0.77
N ILE A 7 -2.54 27.48 1.08
CA ILE A 7 -3.34 26.25 1.02
C ILE A 7 -3.39 25.71 -0.42
N GLU A 8 -3.66 26.58 -1.39
CA GLU A 8 -3.83 26.21 -2.80
C GLU A 8 -2.51 25.68 -3.40
N ASN A 9 -1.41 26.45 -3.26
CA ASN A 9 -0.17 26.13 -3.94
C ASN A 9 0.68 25.08 -3.22
N ARG A 10 0.64 25.02 -1.87
CA ARG A 10 1.50 24.12 -1.10
C ARG A 10 0.75 22.91 -0.58
N ILE A 11 -0.37 23.11 0.11
CA ILE A 11 -1.07 22.01 0.78
C ILE A 11 -1.81 21.12 -0.23
N ASN A 12 -2.67 21.67 -1.09
CA ASN A 12 -3.41 20.88 -2.08
C ASN A 12 -2.47 20.15 -3.05
N THR A 13 -1.40 20.81 -3.50
CA THR A 13 -0.39 20.20 -4.38
C THR A 13 0.27 18.99 -3.72
N LYS A 14 0.66 19.11 -2.45
CA LYS A 14 1.29 18.01 -1.70
C LYS A 14 0.33 16.87 -1.38
N ILE A 15 -0.93 17.17 -1.06
CA ILE A 15 -1.97 16.15 -0.88
C ILE A 15 -2.13 15.34 -2.17
N ARG A 16 -2.27 16.00 -3.32
CA ARG A 16 -2.43 15.32 -4.62
C ARG A 16 -1.20 14.48 -4.97
N GLU A 17 -0.01 14.96 -4.66
CA GLU A 17 1.25 14.21 -4.84
C GLU A 17 1.28 12.94 -3.98
N TYR A 18 0.93 13.04 -2.69
CA TYR A 18 0.92 11.91 -1.77
C TYR A 18 -0.18 10.89 -2.07
N GLU A 19 -1.37 11.33 -2.46
CA GLU A 19 -2.44 10.44 -2.95
C GLU A 19 -2.01 9.70 -4.21
N GLY A 20 -1.34 10.39 -5.14
CA GLY A 20 -0.77 9.79 -6.35
C GLY A 20 0.28 8.72 -6.03
N LEU A 21 1.21 9.00 -5.11
CA LEU A 21 2.20 8.03 -4.65
C LEU A 21 1.55 6.84 -3.95
N SER A 22 0.61 7.09 -3.02
CA SER A 22 -0.14 6.05 -2.32
C SER A 22 -0.82 5.11 -3.32
N ARG A 23 -1.52 5.66 -4.32
CA ARG A 23 -2.21 4.86 -5.35
C ARG A 23 -1.23 4.06 -6.21
N LYS A 24 -0.09 4.64 -6.58
CA LYS A 24 0.96 3.95 -7.34
C LYS A 24 1.51 2.75 -6.57
N TYR A 25 1.86 2.92 -5.29
CA TYR A 25 2.38 1.85 -4.46
C TYR A 25 1.33 0.78 -4.14
N HIS A 26 0.07 1.18 -3.94
CA HIS A 26 -1.03 0.23 -3.76
C HIS A 26 -1.28 -0.63 -5.00
N ASN A 27 -1.28 -0.02 -6.19
CA ASN A 27 -1.42 -0.78 -7.44
C ASN A 27 -0.23 -1.72 -7.68
N ALA A 28 1.00 -1.27 -7.37
CA ALA A 28 2.18 -2.12 -7.44
C ALA A 28 2.09 -3.31 -6.47
N HIS A 29 1.64 -3.07 -5.24
CA HIS A 29 1.39 -4.12 -4.25
C HIS A 29 0.37 -5.16 -4.75
N ILE A 30 -0.78 -4.73 -5.29
CA ILE A 30 -1.77 -5.63 -5.89
C ILE A 30 -1.18 -6.44 -7.04
N GLY A 31 -0.44 -5.79 -7.94
CA GLY A 31 0.19 -6.45 -9.09
C GLY A 31 1.17 -7.55 -8.65
N ILE A 32 2.00 -7.26 -7.65
CA ILE A 32 2.94 -8.24 -7.09
C ILE A 32 2.18 -9.38 -6.41
N GLN A 33 1.10 -9.09 -5.66
CA GLN A 33 0.26 -10.14 -5.05
C GLN A 33 -0.34 -11.09 -6.10
N ILE A 34 -0.88 -10.57 -7.20
CA ILE A 34 -1.46 -11.39 -8.27
C ILE A 34 -0.39 -12.29 -8.91
N ALA A 35 0.79 -11.75 -9.20
CA ALA A 35 1.91 -12.53 -9.73
C ALA A 35 2.31 -13.66 -8.77
N CYS A 36 2.38 -13.34 -7.47
CA CYS A 36 2.67 -14.29 -6.39
C CYS A 36 1.66 -15.45 -6.36
N PHE A 37 0.35 -15.15 -6.46
CA PHE A 37 -0.72 -16.16 -6.52
C PHE A 37 -0.65 -17.03 -7.78
N CYS A 38 -0.38 -16.46 -8.95
CA CYS A 38 -0.19 -17.23 -10.18
C CYS A 38 0.99 -18.20 -10.06
N CYS A 39 2.12 -17.76 -9.47
CA CYS A 39 3.27 -18.62 -9.25
C CYS A 39 2.95 -19.77 -8.28
N LEU A 40 2.24 -19.52 -7.17
CA LEU A 40 1.79 -20.58 -6.25
C LEU A 40 0.97 -21.64 -6.97
N PHE A 41 -0.01 -21.20 -7.76
CA PHE A 41 -0.90 -22.11 -8.46
C PHE A 41 -0.13 -22.97 -9.47
N GLY A 42 0.81 -22.37 -10.21
CA GLY A 42 1.72 -23.09 -11.12
C GLY A 42 2.58 -24.14 -10.38
N CYS A 43 3.15 -23.78 -9.23
CA CYS A 43 3.91 -24.72 -8.40
C CYS A 43 3.04 -25.88 -7.93
N ILE A 44 1.79 -25.66 -7.50
CA ILE A 44 0.87 -26.71 -7.07
C ILE A 44 0.56 -27.66 -8.23
N VAL A 45 0.24 -27.14 -9.41
CA VAL A 45 -0.04 -27.97 -10.60
C VAL A 45 1.17 -28.84 -10.96
N LEU A 46 2.38 -28.28 -10.97
CA LEU A 46 3.59 -29.07 -11.16
C LEU A 46 3.74 -30.15 -10.09
N ASN A 47 3.57 -29.81 -8.81
CA ASN A 47 3.67 -30.77 -7.71
C ASN A 47 2.71 -31.95 -7.88
N VAL A 48 1.45 -31.70 -8.27
CA VAL A 48 0.45 -32.76 -8.52
C VAL A 48 0.87 -33.68 -9.68
N LEU A 49 1.41 -33.12 -10.77
CA LEU A 49 1.89 -33.91 -11.91
C LEU A 49 3.10 -34.80 -11.53
N TYR A 50 4.03 -34.28 -10.72
CA TYR A 50 5.25 -34.99 -10.33
C TYR A 50 5.06 -35.99 -9.18
N LEU A 51 3.95 -35.92 -8.44
CA LEU A 51 3.57 -36.83 -7.35
C LEU A 51 3.41 -38.30 -7.80
N ILE A 52 3.24 -38.53 -9.11
CA ILE A 52 3.11 -39.86 -9.72
C ILE A 52 4.44 -40.66 -9.67
N LEU A 53 5.58 -39.99 -9.49
CA LEU A 53 6.91 -40.62 -9.49
C LEU A 53 7.51 -40.66 -8.05
N PRO A 54 7.71 -41.84 -7.45
CA PRO A 54 8.12 -41.98 -6.04
C PRO A 54 9.57 -41.50 -5.73
N ILE A 55 10.43 -41.35 -6.75
CA ILE A 55 11.81 -40.85 -6.57
C ILE A 55 11.85 -39.33 -6.32
N VAL A 56 10.77 -38.60 -6.62
CA VAL A 56 10.75 -37.13 -6.63
C VAL A 56 10.60 -36.54 -5.22
N TRP A 57 10.20 -37.32 -4.21
CA TRP A 57 9.83 -36.80 -2.88
C TRP A 57 10.94 -36.02 -2.15
N PHE A 58 12.21 -36.43 -2.28
CA PHE A 58 13.33 -35.72 -1.66
C PHE A 58 13.65 -34.39 -2.38
N VAL A 59 13.49 -34.35 -3.71
CA VAL A 59 13.65 -33.15 -4.53
C VAL A 59 12.47 -32.19 -4.31
N LEU A 60 11.26 -32.73 -4.14
CA LEU A 60 10.06 -31.95 -3.81
C LEU A 60 10.22 -31.22 -2.47
N GLY A 61 10.77 -31.87 -1.46
CA GLY A 61 11.02 -31.24 -0.16
C GLY A 61 11.96 -30.03 -0.25
N SER A 62 13.07 -30.15 -0.99
CA SER A 62 14.01 -29.04 -1.16
C SER A 62 13.43 -27.92 -2.01
N VAL A 63 12.69 -28.24 -3.07
CA VAL A 63 11.99 -27.25 -3.91
C VAL A 63 10.95 -26.49 -3.09
N VAL A 64 10.15 -27.18 -2.27
CA VAL A 64 9.13 -26.54 -1.41
C VAL A 64 9.78 -25.58 -0.41
N LEU A 65 10.91 -25.94 0.20
CA LEU A 65 11.63 -25.06 1.13
C LEU A 65 12.21 -23.81 0.44
N VAL A 66 12.79 -23.97 -0.76
CA VAL A 66 13.30 -22.83 -1.55
C VAL A 66 12.15 -21.92 -1.97
N VAL A 67 11.04 -22.49 -2.42
CA VAL A 67 9.83 -21.75 -2.79
C VAL A 67 9.29 -20.99 -1.58
N ALA A 68 9.11 -21.65 -0.43
CA ALA A 68 8.65 -21.01 0.80
C ALA A 68 9.56 -19.84 1.23
N SER A 69 10.88 -20.01 1.11
CA SER A 69 11.86 -18.95 1.42
C SER A 69 11.73 -17.75 0.49
N LEU A 70 11.54 -17.99 -0.82
CA LEU A 70 11.25 -16.93 -1.79
C LEU A 70 9.93 -16.21 -1.46
N PHE A 71 8.89 -16.94 -1.09
CA PHE A 71 7.61 -16.35 -0.66
C PHE A 71 7.77 -15.42 0.53
N LEU A 72 8.56 -15.80 1.54
CA LEU A 72 8.83 -14.94 2.69
C LEU A 72 9.52 -13.64 2.28
N LEU A 73 10.52 -13.70 1.39
CA LEU A 73 11.18 -12.51 0.84
C LEU A 73 10.20 -11.62 0.06
N PHE A 74 9.32 -12.21 -0.75
CA PHE A 74 8.27 -11.47 -1.47
C PHE A 74 7.28 -10.80 -0.52
N PHE A 75 6.87 -11.47 0.54
CA PHE A 75 5.99 -10.89 1.55
C PHE A 75 6.63 -9.70 2.27
N ASP A 76 7.93 -9.76 2.53
CA ASP A 76 8.65 -8.65 3.17
C ASP A 76 8.66 -7.40 2.26
N VAL A 77 8.93 -7.60 0.97
CA VAL A 77 8.86 -6.53 -0.05
C VAL A 77 7.44 -5.98 -0.21
N LEU A 78 6.43 -6.85 -0.24
CA LEU A 78 5.02 -6.44 -0.27
C LEU A 78 4.66 -5.60 0.96
N ASN A 79 5.10 -6.03 2.14
CA ASN A 79 4.84 -5.32 3.38
C ASN A 79 5.49 -3.94 3.38
N GLU A 80 6.70 -3.81 2.83
CA GLU A 80 7.35 -2.51 2.67
C GLU A 80 6.56 -1.57 1.74
N PHE A 81 6.05 -2.07 0.61
CA PHE A 81 5.21 -1.28 -0.30
C PHE A 81 3.89 -0.87 0.34
N SER A 82 3.25 -1.77 1.08
CA SER A 82 2.03 -1.49 1.84
C SER A 82 2.27 -0.41 2.92
N ASN A 83 3.38 -0.51 3.64
CA ASN A 83 3.77 0.45 4.67
C ASN A 83 4.08 1.83 4.05
N LYS A 84 4.76 1.87 2.90
CA LYS A 84 4.96 3.13 2.15
C LYS A 84 3.63 3.73 1.71
N ALA A 85 2.73 2.95 1.12
CA ALA A 85 1.42 3.43 0.67
C ALA A 85 0.60 4.02 1.83
N SER A 86 0.52 3.29 2.95
CA SER A 86 -0.20 3.75 4.16
C SER A 86 0.44 5.00 4.79
N SER A 87 1.78 5.09 4.82
CA SER A 87 2.48 6.28 5.27
C SER A 87 2.16 7.52 4.43
N TYR A 88 2.13 7.37 3.09
CA TYR A 88 1.75 8.48 2.20
C TYR A 88 0.28 8.87 2.35
N LYS A 89 -0.62 7.89 2.52
CA LYS A 89 -2.04 8.15 2.82
C LYS A 89 -2.20 8.92 4.14
N TYR A 90 -1.45 8.54 5.17
CA TYR A 90 -1.45 9.23 6.47
C TYR A 90 -0.92 10.67 6.35
N LYS A 91 0.18 10.89 5.62
CA LYS A 91 0.71 12.25 5.36
C LYS A 91 -0.31 13.13 4.63
N ALA A 92 -1.00 12.59 3.62
CA ALA A 92 -2.07 13.31 2.93
C ALA A 92 -3.21 13.68 3.89
N SER A 93 -3.60 12.75 4.76
CA SER A 93 -4.62 12.98 5.80
C SER A 93 -4.23 14.11 6.76
N MET A 94 -3.00 14.10 7.26
CA MET A 94 -2.47 15.16 8.14
C MET A 94 -2.45 16.54 7.48
N LEU A 95 -2.00 16.63 6.21
CA LEU A 95 -2.03 17.88 5.45
C LEU A 95 -3.47 18.38 5.21
N SER A 96 -4.41 17.47 5.00
CA SER A 96 -5.82 17.80 4.83
C SER A 96 -6.46 18.28 6.14
N TYR A 97 -6.06 17.71 7.28
CA TYR A 97 -6.41 18.23 8.60
C TYR A 97 -5.86 19.65 8.82
N GLU A 98 -4.58 19.88 8.49
CA GLU A 98 -3.95 21.20 8.60
C GLU A 98 -4.68 22.26 7.75
N LYS A 99 -5.05 21.91 6.51
CA LYS A 99 -5.89 22.73 5.64
C LYS A 99 -7.22 23.10 6.31
N ASN A 100 -7.91 22.13 6.90
CA ASN A 100 -9.18 22.37 7.59
C ASN A 100 -9.02 23.27 8.82
N LEU A 101 -7.87 23.22 9.48
CA LEU A 101 -7.55 24.07 10.63
C LEU A 101 -7.35 25.54 10.22
N TYR A 102 -6.66 25.78 9.11
CA TYR A 102 -6.54 27.14 8.55
C TYR A 102 -7.88 27.69 8.06
N LEU A 103 -8.71 26.86 7.42
CA LEU A 103 -10.07 27.24 6.99
C LEU A 103 -11.01 27.47 8.18
N GLY A 104 -10.86 26.69 9.25
CA GLY A 104 -11.57 26.90 10.51
C GLY A 104 -11.19 28.24 11.12
N LYS A 105 -9.90 28.55 11.20
CA LYS A 105 -9.41 29.84 11.72
C LYS A 105 -9.95 31.04 10.93
N SER A 106 -10.10 30.95 9.61
CA SER A 106 -10.70 32.05 8.82
C SER A 106 -12.20 32.21 9.03
N ASN A 107 -12.90 31.17 9.48
CA ASN A 107 -14.35 31.12 9.65
C ASN A 107 -14.77 30.98 11.12
N ASN A 108 -13.94 31.41 12.08
CA ASN A 108 -14.20 31.30 13.53
C ASN A 108 -14.60 29.88 14.01
N PHE A 109 -14.03 28.84 13.39
CA PHE A 109 -14.25 27.42 13.68
C PHE A 109 -15.68 26.92 13.47
N GLU A 110 -16.52 27.66 12.76
CA GLU A 110 -17.85 27.21 12.36
C GLU A 110 -17.73 25.96 11.47
N ALA A 111 -18.51 24.91 11.77
CA ALA A 111 -18.46 23.60 11.09
C ALA A 111 -17.07 22.91 11.06
N PHE A 112 -16.17 23.24 12.00
CA PHE A 112 -14.86 22.58 12.10
C PHE A 112 -14.98 21.12 12.57
N SER A 113 -15.88 20.85 13.53
CA SER A 113 -16.13 19.48 14.03
C SER A 113 -16.57 18.53 12.91
N TYR A 114 -17.55 18.94 12.10
CA TYR A 114 -18.04 18.17 10.94
C TYR A 114 -16.93 17.88 9.92
N ARG A 115 -16.02 18.83 9.71
CA ARG A 115 -14.86 18.64 8.81
C ARG A 115 -13.81 17.70 9.39
N CYS A 116 -13.67 17.63 10.72
CA CYS A 116 -12.71 16.77 11.40
C CYS A 116 -13.21 15.33 11.61
N GLU A 117 -14.53 15.12 11.55
CA GLU A 117 -15.17 13.80 11.70
C GLU A 117 -14.73 12.80 10.63
N HIS A 118 -14.33 13.28 9.44
CA HIS A 118 -13.77 12.44 8.36
C HIS A 118 -12.33 11.96 8.59
N PHE A 119 -11.69 12.38 9.69
CA PHE A 119 -10.29 12.06 10.01
C PHE A 119 -10.12 11.15 11.24
N MET A 120 -11.20 10.91 12.00
CA MET A 120 -11.30 9.89 13.05
C MET A 120 -11.66 8.53 12.46
#